data_AF-A0A5D3K785-F1
#
_entry.id   AF-A0A5D3K785-F1
#
_cell.length_a   1.000
_cell.length_b   1.000
_cell.length_c   1.000
_cell.angle_alpha   90.00
_cell.angle_beta   90.00
_cell.angle_gamma   90.00
#
_symmetry.space_group_name_H-M   'P 1'
#
loop_
_entity.id
_entity.type
_entity.pdbx_description
1 polymer ?
#
loop_
_entity_poly.entity_id
_entity_poly.type
_entity_poly.pdbx_seq_one_letter_code
_entity_poly.pdbx_strand_id
1 'polypeptide(L)'
;MEATFGSGDLTDYARRRMALALYAKGQSFLGASILLQRHGGDEYVVLHLTSQGTEVIVKALLLLLDYKKFAKPIRRYGHDLEGVAAEALRVFGLHPMRPALAQEVRTLNVFYKGNLLRYNGLPDIFIDPKSIGRHRLLRRTTAVIRLANREIAKLGQP
;
A
#
# COMPACT_ATOMS: atom_id res chain seq x y z
N MET A 1 -23.43 -14.25 -12.49
CA MET A 1 -22.74 -14.12 -13.79
C MET A 1 -21.24 -14.14 -13.49
N GLU A 2 -20.61 -15.30 -13.52
CA GLU A 2 -19.15 -15.41 -13.32
C GLU A 2 -18.47 -15.08 -14.65
N ALA A 3 -17.70 -14.01 -14.67
CA ALA A 3 -16.86 -13.70 -15.82
C ALA A 3 -15.66 -14.65 -15.81
N THR A 4 -15.71 -15.69 -16.65
CA THR A 4 -14.57 -16.55 -16.94
C THR A 4 -13.68 -15.87 -17.97
N PHE A 5 -12.62 -15.20 -17.51
CA PHE A 5 -11.58 -14.70 -18.40
C PHE A 5 -10.76 -15.89 -18.90
N GLY A 6 -10.75 -16.10 -20.22
CA GLY A 6 -10.07 -17.21 -20.87
C GLY A 6 -8.59 -17.31 -20.47
N SER A 7 -8.10 -18.55 -20.38
CA SER A 7 -6.76 -18.94 -19.93
C SER A 7 -5.62 -18.57 -20.89
N GLY A 8 -5.75 -17.47 -21.64
CA GLY A 8 -4.68 -16.92 -22.46
C GLY A 8 -3.70 -16.11 -21.61
N ASP A 9 -2.40 -16.24 -21.89
CA ASP A 9 -1.39 -15.45 -21.20
C ASP A 9 -1.63 -13.96 -21.48
N LEU A 10 -1.77 -13.16 -20.41
CA LEU A 10 -2.12 -11.75 -20.53
C LEU A 10 -1.08 -11.01 -21.37
N THR A 11 -1.51 -10.13 -22.27
CA THR A 11 -0.59 -9.23 -22.98
C THR A 11 0.08 -8.27 -22.01
N ASP A 12 1.24 -7.72 -22.39
CA ASP A 12 1.94 -6.75 -21.53
C ASP A 12 1.12 -5.47 -21.31
N TYR A 13 0.30 -5.09 -22.30
CA TYR A 13 -0.70 -4.04 -22.16
C TYR A 13 -1.71 -4.36 -21.04
N ALA A 14 -2.30 -5.56 -21.05
CA ALA A 14 -3.27 -5.96 -20.03
C ALA A 14 -2.64 -6.02 -18.63
N ARG A 15 -1.44 -6.58 -18.51
CA ARG A 15 -0.65 -6.62 -17.26
C ARG A 15 -0.41 -5.20 -16.70
N ARG A 16 0.00 -4.27 -17.57
CA ARG A 16 0.20 -2.86 -17.20
C ARG A 16 -1.09 -2.21 -16.74
N ARG A 17 -2.21 -2.42 -17.46
CA ARG A 17 -3.53 -1.89 -17.06
C ARG A 17 -3.99 -2.41 -15.70
N MET A 18 -3.76 -3.68 -15.41
CA MET A 18 -4.08 -4.26 -14.09
C MET A 18 -3.25 -3.61 -12.97
N ALA A 19 -1.95 -3.41 -13.20
CA ALA A 19 -1.08 -2.75 -12.24
C ALA A 19 -1.48 -1.28 -12.00
N LEU A 20 -1.81 -0.54 -13.06
CA LEU A 20 -2.33 0.83 -12.96
C LEU A 20 -3.67 0.89 -12.23
N ALA A 21 -4.58 -0.06 -12.46
CA ALA A 21 -5.85 -0.13 -11.75
C ALA A 21 -5.64 -0.41 -10.25
N LEU A 22 -4.69 -1.29 -9.90
CA LEU A 22 -4.31 -1.52 -8.50
C LEU A 22 -3.71 -0.27 -7.87
N TYR A 23 -2.84 0.43 -8.60
CA TYR A 23 -2.25 1.69 -8.15
C TYR A 23 -3.31 2.74 -7.83
N ALA A 24 -4.28 2.93 -8.73
CA ALA A 24 -5.41 3.85 -8.53
C ALA A 24 -6.25 3.47 -7.29
N LYS A 25 -6.53 2.17 -7.07
CA LYS A 25 -7.21 1.72 -5.84
C LYS A 25 -6.44 2.09 -4.57
N GLY A 26 -5.12 1.91 -4.58
CA GLY A 26 -4.27 2.29 -3.45
C GLY A 26 -4.30 3.79 -3.16
N GLN A 27 -4.31 4.62 -4.20
CA GLN A 27 -4.50 6.07 -4.07
C GLN A 27 -5.86 6.40 -3.46
N SER A 28 -6.94 5.70 -3.86
CA SER A 28 -8.27 5.90 -3.28
C SER A 28 -8.33 5.55 -1.80
N PHE A 29 -7.70 4.45 -1.35
CA PHE A 29 -7.61 4.11 0.07
C PHE A 29 -6.88 5.19 0.87
N LEU A 30 -5.76 5.69 0.34
CA LEU A 30 -5.00 6.75 1.00
C LEU A 30 -5.77 8.09 1.02
N GLY A 31 -6.47 8.42 -0.07
CA GLY A 31 -7.35 9.58 -0.12
C GLY A 31 -8.49 9.49 0.89
N ALA A 32 -9.12 8.32 1.00
CA ALA A 32 -10.15 8.06 1.99
C ALA A 32 -9.62 8.19 3.42
N SER A 33 -8.40 7.71 3.71
CA SER A 33 -7.80 7.86 5.04
C SER A 33 -7.59 9.32 5.44
N ILE A 34 -7.14 10.16 4.49
CA ILE A 34 -6.97 11.60 4.70
C ILE A 34 -8.31 12.29 4.92
N LEU A 35 -9.33 11.96 4.12
CA LEU A 35 -10.66 12.54 4.25
C LEU A 35 -11.29 12.19 5.60
N LEU A 36 -11.25 10.90 5.96
CA LEU A 36 -11.81 10.41 7.21
C LEU A 36 -11.15 11.09 8.43
N GLN A 37 -9.82 11.24 8.42
CA GLN A 37 -9.11 11.98 9.46
C GLN A 37 -9.61 13.42 9.59
N ARG A 38 -9.79 14.14 8.48
CA ARG A 38 -10.22 15.54 8.49
C ARG A 38 -11.62 15.74 9.06
N HIS A 39 -12.46 14.72 8.96
CA HIS A 39 -13.83 14.75 9.47
C HIS A 39 -13.99 14.05 10.83
N GLY A 40 -12.88 13.76 11.53
CA GLY A 40 -12.92 13.18 12.87
C GLY A 40 -13.41 11.74 12.91
N GLY A 41 -13.21 10.99 11.83
CA GLY A 41 -13.57 9.57 11.79
C GLY A 41 -12.68 8.69 12.67
N ASP A 42 -13.07 7.42 12.78
CA ASP A 42 -12.40 6.43 13.62
C ASP A 42 -10.92 6.26 13.25
N GLU A 43 -10.02 6.45 14.23
CA GLU A 43 -8.57 6.44 13.98
C GLU A 43 -8.03 5.04 13.63
N TYR A 44 -8.63 3.95 14.11
CA TYR A 44 -8.26 2.60 13.68
C TYR A 44 -8.57 2.39 12.21
N VAL A 45 -9.74 2.86 11.75
CA VAL A 45 -10.09 2.82 10.33
C VAL A 45 -9.13 3.68 9.52
N VAL A 46 -8.74 4.85 10.02
CA VAL A 46 -7.76 5.69 9.31
C VAL A 46 -6.38 5.02 9.22
N LEU A 47 -5.90 4.38 10.30
CA LEU A 47 -4.66 3.62 10.31
C LEU A 47 -4.73 2.44 9.34
N HIS A 48 -5.87 1.74 9.29
CA HIS A 48 -6.12 0.65 8.36
C HIS A 48 -6.02 1.12 6.91
N LEU A 49 -6.76 2.17 6.55
CA LEU A 49 -6.78 2.71 5.18
C LEU A 49 -5.41 3.27 4.76
N THR A 50 -4.68 3.89 5.69
CA THR A 50 -3.30 4.36 5.42
C THR A 50 -2.36 3.19 5.12
N SER A 51 -2.46 2.12 5.91
CA SER A 51 -1.62 0.92 5.76
C SER A 51 -1.96 0.18 4.47
N GLN A 52 -3.26 -0.04 4.22
CA GLN A 52 -3.77 -0.69 3.02
C GLN A 52 -3.44 0.10 1.75
N GLY A 53 -3.68 1.41 1.75
CA GLY A 53 -3.35 2.28 0.63
C GLY A 53 -1.86 2.23 0.30
N THR A 54 -0.99 2.31 1.32
CA THR A 54 0.46 2.21 1.13
C THR A 54 0.87 0.86 0.58
N GLU A 55 0.40 -0.25 1.16
CA GLU A 55 0.70 -1.60 0.69
C GLU A 55 0.29 -1.79 -0.77
N VAL A 56 -0.93 -1.40 -1.12
CA VAL A 56 -1.50 -1.54 -2.47
C VAL A 56 -0.70 -0.72 -3.48
N ILE A 57 -0.33 0.51 -3.13
CA ILE A 57 0.51 1.36 -3.99
C ILE A 57 1.86 0.69 -4.24
N VAL A 58 2.55 0.24 -3.20
CA VAL A 58 3.89 -0.36 -3.35
C VAL A 58 3.82 -1.66 -4.17
N LYS A 59 2.82 -2.52 -3.92
CA LYS A 59 2.58 -3.72 -4.74
C LYS A 59 2.35 -3.37 -6.21
N ALA A 60 1.55 -2.34 -6.48
CA ALA A 60 1.29 -1.89 -7.84
C ALA A 60 2.55 -1.37 -8.53
N LEU A 61 3.42 -0.65 -7.82
CA LEU A 61 4.71 -0.20 -8.37
C LEU A 61 5.64 -1.36 -8.69
N LEU A 62 5.69 -2.40 -7.85
CA LEU A 62 6.44 -3.63 -8.15
C LEU A 62 5.89 -4.32 -9.41
N LEU A 63 4.56 -4.42 -9.55
CA LEU A 63 3.94 -4.98 -10.74
C LEU A 63 4.19 -4.15 -12.01
N LEU A 64 4.24 -2.83 -11.89
CA LEU A 64 4.58 -1.94 -13.01
C LEU A 64 6.03 -2.10 -13.46
N LEU A 65 6.92 -2.42 -12.53
CA LEU A 65 8.32 -2.69 -12.84
C LEU A 65 8.50 -4.03 -13.57
N ASP A 66 7.95 -5.12 -13.01
CA ASP A 66 8.02 -6.45 -13.61
C ASP A 66 6.85 -7.33 -13.15
N TYR A 67 5.75 -7.28 -13.92
CA TYR A 67 4.55 -8.01 -13.58
C TYR A 67 4.79 -9.52 -13.47
N LYS A 68 5.56 -10.12 -14.38
CA LYS A 68 5.79 -11.57 -14.41
C LYS A 68 6.55 -12.03 -13.17
N LYS A 69 7.56 -11.26 -12.75
CA LYS A 69 8.32 -11.53 -11.53
C LYS A 69 7.48 -11.37 -10.28
N PHE A 70 6.65 -10.33 -10.20
CA PHE A 70 5.99 -9.96 -8.95
C PHE A 70 4.56 -10.49 -8.79
N ALA A 71 3.86 -10.91 -9.84
CA ALA A 71 2.46 -11.33 -9.77
C ALA A 71 2.16 -12.45 -8.74
N LYS A 72 3.07 -13.44 -8.60
CA LYS A 72 2.93 -14.49 -7.59
C LYS A 72 3.43 -14.03 -6.20
N PRO A 73 4.64 -13.45 -6.05
CA PRO A 73 5.14 -13.00 -4.74
C PRO A 73 4.24 -11.97 -4.05
N ILE A 74 3.60 -11.04 -4.78
CA ILE A 74 2.82 -9.96 -4.14
C ILE A 74 1.65 -10.45 -3.30
N ARG A 75 1.11 -11.65 -3.62
CA ARG A 75 0.03 -12.28 -2.87
C ARG A 75 0.49 -12.76 -1.49
N ARG A 76 1.79 -13.01 -1.31
CA ARG A 76 2.38 -13.45 -0.04
C ARG A 76 2.57 -12.31 0.95
N TYR A 77 2.74 -11.07 0.48
CA TYR A 77 2.80 -9.89 1.34
C TYR A 77 1.41 -9.48 1.88
N GLY A 78 0.51 -10.42 2.15
CA GLY A 78 -0.85 -10.12 2.61
C GLY A 78 -0.83 -9.43 3.97
N HIS A 79 -1.23 -8.16 4.01
CA HIS A 79 -1.18 -7.30 5.19
C HIS A 79 0.23 -7.13 5.80
N ASP A 80 1.29 -7.30 4.99
CA ASP A 80 2.69 -7.19 5.45
C ASP A 80 3.37 -5.94 4.87
N LEU A 81 3.18 -4.83 5.57
CA LEU A 81 3.69 -3.52 5.19
C LEU A 81 5.23 -3.46 5.25
N GLU A 82 5.82 -4.11 6.25
CA GLU A 82 7.28 -4.15 6.39
C GLU A 82 7.91 -5.00 5.28
N GLY A 83 7.34 -6.18 5.02
CA GLY A 83 7.81 -7.07 3.96
C GLY A 83 7.73 -6.44 2.58
N VAL A 84 6.61 -5.78 2.25
CA VAL A 84 6.46 -5.11 0.95
C VAL A 84 7.39 -3.89 0.82
N ALA A 85 7.60 -3.14 1.91
CA ALA A 85 8.50 -2.00 1.92
C ALA A 85 9.96 -2.46 1.74
N ALA A 86 10.39 -3.49 2.45
CA ALA A 86 11.74 -4.05 2.31
C ALA A 86 12.00 -4.55 0.88
N GLU A 87 11.03 -5.25 0.27
CA GLU A 87 11.15 -5.71 -1.11
C GLU A 87 11.25 -4.53 -2.09
N ALA A 88 10.43 -3.49 -1.90
CA ALA A 88 10.51 -2.30 -2.74
C ALA A 88 11.86 -1.59 -2.61
N LEU A 89 12.39 -1.41 -1.40
CA LEU A 89 13.71 -0.79 -1.19
C LEU A 89 14.79 -1.56 -1.93
N ARG A 90 14.77 -2.89 -1.81
CA ARG A 90 15.73 -3.78 -2.49
C ARG A 90 15.61 -3.69 -4.01
N VAL A 91 14.39 -3.75 -4.54
CA VAL A 91 14.12 -3.81 -5.98
C VAL A 91 14.39 -2.48 -6.67
N PHE A 92 14.05 -1.36 -6.03
CA PHE A 92 14.30 -0.01 -6.56
C PHE A 92 15.70 0.53 -6.21
N GLY A 93 16.57 -0.26 -5.54
CA GLY A 93 17.92 0.15 -5.17
C GLY A 93 17.95 1.35 -4.22
N LEU A 94 16.96 1.47 -3.32
CA LEU A 94 16.81 2.61 -2.42
C LEU A 94 17.57 2.37 -1.11
N HIS A 95 18.08 3.46 -0.53
CA HIS A 95 18.64 3.40 0.83
C HIS A 95 17.60 2.92 1.85
N PRO A 96 18.04 2.23 2.93
CA PRO A 96 17.18 1.85 4.03
C PRO A 96 16.36 3.03 4.58
N MET A 97 15.17 2.72 5.10
CA MET A 97 14.35 3.73 5.77
C MET A 97 15.11 4.36 6.94
N ARG A 98 14.95 5.67 7.12
CA ARG A 98 15.43 6.35 8.32
C ARG A 98 14.81 5.68 9.57
N PRO A 99 15.54 5.56 10.70
CA PRO A 99 15.09 4.80 11.86
C PRO A 99 13.67 5.12 12.33
N ALA A 100 13.30 6.41 12.36
CA ALA A 100 11.96 6.83 12.77
C ALA A 100 10.84 6.36 11.84
N LEU A 101 11.07 6.34 10.52
CA LEU A 101 10.11 5.80 9.56
C LEU A 101 10.04 4.27 9.67
N ALA A 102 11.20 3.61 9.80
CA ALA A 102 11.25 2.16 9.97
C ALA A 102 10.49 1.71 11.23
N GLN A 103 10.64 2.44 12.34
CA GLN A 103 9.91 2.17 13.57
C GLN A 103 8.40 2.37 13.38
N GLU A 104 7.98 3.45 12.72
CA GLU A 104 6.58 3.72 12.43
C GLU A 104 5.95 2.60 11.57
N VAL A 105 6.68 2.16 10.53
CA VAL A 105 6.26 1.04 9.67
C VAL A 105 6.15 -0.25 10.48
N ARG A 106 7.14 -0.58 11.32
CA ARG A 106 7.10 -1.79 12.17
C ARG A 106 5.91 -1.78 13.11
N THR A 107 5.69 -0.68 13.82
CA THR A 107 4.55 -0.55 14.74
C THR A 107 3.24 -0.74 13.99
N LEU A 108 3.02 -0.02 12.88
CA LEU A 108 1.82 -0.19 12.07
C LEU A 108 1.65 -1.61 11.52
N ASN A 109 2.75 -2.25 11.12
CA ASN A 109 2.73 -3.61 10.57
C ASN A 109 2.19 -4.62 11.60
N VAL A 110 2.54 -4.49 12.88
CA VAL A 110 2.02 -5.37 13.94
C VAL A 110 0.49 -5.35 13.97
N PHE A 111 -0.10 -4.15 14.00
CA PHE A 111 -1.56 -4.00 14.04
C PHE A 111 -2.22 -4.42 12.73
N TYR A 112 -1.64 -3.99 11.60
CA TYR A 112 -2.21 -4.24 10.28
C TYR A 112 -2.17 -5.73 9.91
N LYS A 113 -1.03 -6.39 10.09
CA LYS A 113 -0.85 -7.83 9.84
C LYS A 113 -1.68 -8.69 10.78
N GLY A 114 -1.84 -8.24 12.03
CA GLY A 114 -2.70 -8.88 13.04
C GLY A 114 -4.19 -8.64 12.86
N ASN A 115 -4.63 -7.88 11.84
CA ASN A 115 -6.02 -7.43 11.65
C ASN A 115 -6.62 -6.64 12.83
N LEU A 116 -5.77 -6.10 13.71
CA LEU A 116 -6.17 -5.38 14.92
C LEU A 116 -6.72 -3.98 14.63
N LEU A 117 -6.61 -3.51 13.37
CA LEU A 117 -7.16 -2.22 12.93
C LEU A 117 -8.59 -2.33 12.37
N ARG A 118 -9.18 -3.54 12.31
CA ARG A 118 -10.44 -3.82 11.59
C ARG A 118 -11.52 -4.46 12.45
N TYR A 119 -11.12 -5.24 13.44
CA TYR A 119 -12.04 -5.99 14.27
C TYR A 119 -11.95 -5.47 15.69
N ASN A 120 -13.13 -5.28 16.30
CA ASN A 120 -13.23 -4.93 17.70
C ASN A 120 -12.54 -6.02 18.54
N GLY A 121 -11.69 -5.61 19.49
CA GLY A 121 -10.95 -6.50 20.36
C GLY A 121 -10.33 -5.77 21.54
N LEU A 122 -9.56 -6.51 22.35
CA LEU A 122 -8.83 -5.95 23.49
C LEU A 122 -7.98 -4.70 23.14
N PRO A 123 -7.36 -4.58 21.95
CA PRO A 123 -6.65 -3.36 21.57
C PRO A 123 -7.50 -2.08 21.67
N ASP A 124 -8.80 -2.12 21.32
CA ASP A 124 -9.67 -0.94 21.35
C ASP A 124 -9.93 -0.41 22.76
N ILE A 125 -9.66 -1.23 23.78
CA ILE A 125 -9.80 -0.87 25.20
C ILE A 125 -8.48 -0.35 25.75
N PHE A 126 -7.37 -0.95 25.37
CA PHE A 126 -6.06 -0.73 26.01
C PHE A 126 -5.12 0.19 25.24
N ILE A 127 -5.42 0.49 23.96
CA ILE A 127 -4.52 1.23 23.09
C ILE A 127 -5.30 2.44 22.53
N ASP A 128 -4.82 3.64 22.82
CA ASP A 128 -5.30 4.83 22.13
C ASP A 128 -4.76 4.82 20.69
N PRO A 129 -5.60 4.72 19.64
CA PRO A 129 -5.14 4.70 18.27
C PRO A 129 -4.38 5.98 17.86
N LYS A 130 -4.61 7.12 18.55
CA LYS A 130 -3.86 8.36 18.31
C LYS A 130 -2.40 8.27 18.75
N SER A 131 -2.06 7.32 19.62
CA SER A 131 -0.68 7.05 20.03
C SER A 131 0.13 6.34 18.93
N ILE A 132 -0.53 5.76 17.92
CA ILE A 132 0.11 5.03 16.83
C ILE A 132 0.51 6.03 15.72
N GLY A 133 1.82 6.24 15.57
CA GLY A 133 2.36 7.13 14.55
C GLY A 133 2.04 6.65 13.12
N ARG A 134 1.65 7.58 12.25
CA ARG A 134 1.43 7.34 10.80
C ARG A 134 1.89 8.45 9.86
N HIS A 135 2.31 9.59 10.41
CA HIS A 135 2.58 10.79 9.62
C HIS A 135 3.80 10.66 8.70
N ARG A 136 4.83 9.93 9.13
CA ARG A 136 6.06 9.75 8.33
C ARG A 136 5.79 8.81 7.16
N LEU A 137 5.04 7.74 7.41
CA LEU A 137 4.57 6.81 6.39
C LEU A 137 3.73 7.57 5.37
N LEU A 138 2.69 8.28 5.80
CA LEU A 138 1.80 9.03 4.91
C LEU A 138 2.59 10.05 4.05
N ARG A 139 3.51 10.80 4.67
CA ARG A 139 4.37 11.76 3.96
C ARG A 139 5.26 11.06 2.93
N ARG A 140 5.87 9.92 3.29
CA ARG A 140 6.74 9.16 2.39
C ARG A 140 5.93 8.55 1.24
N THR A 141 4.79 7.94 1.51
CA THR A 141 3.89 7.38 0.50
C THR A 141 3.40 8.46 -0.46
N THR A 142 3.06 9.65 0.03
CA THR A 142 2.68 10.80 -0.83
C THR A 142 3.82 11.23 -1.74
N ALA A 143 5.07 11.26 -1.24
CA ALA A 143 6.23 11.56 -2.06
C ALA A 143 6.47 10.49 -3.15
N VAL A 144 6.29 9.21 -2.79
CA VAL A 144 6.35 8.08 -3.73
C VAL A 144 5.26 8.21 -4.80
N ILE A 145 4.03 8.57 -4.43
CA ILE A 145 2.94 8.80 -5.39
C ILE A 145 3.31 9.91 -6.38
N ARG A 146 3.81 11.05 -5.89
CA ARG A 146 4.21 12.17 -6.75
C ARG A 146 5.27 11.76 -7.77
N LEU A 147 6.28 11.01 -7.32
CA LEU A 147 7.32 10.47 -8.18
C LEU A 147 6.75 9.49 -9.21
N ALA A 148 5.96 8.52 -8.75
CA ALA A 148 5.36 7.50 -9.60
C ALA A 148 4.42 8.10 -10.66
N ASN A 149 3.57 9.06 -10.31
CA ASN A 149 2.71 9.77 -11.27
C ASN A 149 3.51 10.44 -12.38
N ARG A 150 4.65 11.08 -12.03
CA ARG A 150 5.54 11.70 -13.02
C ARG A 150 6.14 10.66 -13.97
N GLU A 151 6.61 9.53 -13.45
CA GLU A 151 7.18 8.49 -14.30
C GLU A 151 6.10 7.80 -15.16
N ILE A 152 4.92 7.54 -14.61
CA ILE A 152 3.78 6.97 -15.35
C ILE A 152 3.34 7.88 -16.50
N ALA A 153 3.32 9.21 -16.29
CA ALA A 153 2.97 10.17 -17.33
C ALA A 153 3.95 10.14 -18.52
N LYS A 154 5.25 9.94 -18.27
CA LYS A 154 6.27 9.82 -19.34
C LYS A 154 6.08 8.57 -20.20
N LEU A 155 5.53 7.51 -19.63
CA LEU A 155 5.35 6.23 -20.33
C LEU A 155 4.18 6.24 -21.33
N GLY A 156 3.57 7.40 -21.58
CA GLY A 156 2.32 7.55 -22.30
C GLY A 156 1.18 6.91 -21.51
N GLN A 157 0.13 7.68 -21.23
CA GLN A 157 -1.17 7.02 -21.09
C GLN A 157 -1.53 6.46 -22.48
N PRO A 158 -2.26 5.35 -22.58
CA PRO A 158 -2.85 4.98 -23.87
C PRO A 158 -3.61 6.16 -24.48
#